data_AF-A0A0D2P5S9-F1
#
_entry.id   AF-A0A0D2P5S9-F1
#
_cell.length_a   1.000
_cell.length_b   1.000
_cell.length_c   1.000
_cell.angle_alpha   90.00
_cell.angle_beta   90.00
_cell.angle_gamma   90.00
#
_symmetry.space_group_name_H-M   'P 1'
#
loop_
_entity.id
_entity.type
_entity.pdbx_description
1 polymer ?
#
loop_
_entity_poly.entity_id
_entity_poly.type
_entity_poly.pdbx_seq_one_letter_code
_entity_poly.pdbx_strand_id
1 'polypeptide(L)' 'LLREEMRRVLKSLEFKALWWDDKQDVRGDEAAELKEGISAYASDQANLQRALAAAFKELWKTPL' A
#
# COMPACT_ATOMS: atom_id res chain seq x y z
N LEU A 1 -23.45 -7.69 -3.88
CA LEU A 1 -22.24 -8.00 -4.67
C LEU A 1 -21.34 -6.77 -4.79
N LEU A 2 -21.71 -5.71 -5.51
CA LEU A 2 -20.82 -4.53 -5.72
C LEU A 2 -20.26 -3.88 -4.45
N ARG A 3 -21.10 -3.55 -3.45
CA ARG A 3 -20.66 -2.95 -2.18
C ARG A 3 -19.65 -3.82 -1.43
N GLU A 4 -19.82 -5.13 -1.53
CA GLU A 4 -18.93 -6.10 -0.89
C GLU A 4 -17.59 -6.16 -1.62
N GLU A 5 -17.59 -6.14 -2.96
CA GLU A 5 -16.34 -6.07 -3.74
C GLU A 5 -15.59 -4.76 -3.49
N MET A 6 -16.29 -3.62 -3.43
CA MET A 6 -15.70 -2.34 -3.01
C MET A 6 -14.99 -2.47 -1.66
N ARG A 7 -15.67 -3.04 -0.66
CA ARG A 7 -15.09 -3.27 0.68
C ARG A 7 -13.86 -4.18 0.63
N ARG A 8 -13.90 -5.27 -0.15
CA ARG A 8 -12.75 -6.18 -0.34
C ARG A 8 -11.56 -5.48 -0.99
N VAL A 9 -11.80 -4.63 -1.99
CA VAL A 9 -10.74 -3.86 -2.66
C VAL A 9 -10.04 -2.94 -1.66
N LEU A 10 -10.77 -2.17 -0.84
CA LEU A 10 -10.13 -1.33 0.20
C LEU A 10 -9.31 -2.19 1.17
N LYS A 11 -9.87 -3.31 1.63
CA LYS A 11 -9.16 -4.18 2.57
C LYS A 11 -7.88 -4.78 1.97
N SER A 12 -7.90 -5.09 0.69
CA SER A 12 -6.73 -5.58 -0.05
C SER A 12 -5.64 -4.51 -0.18
N LEU A 13 -6.03 -3.26 -0.49
CA LEU A 13 -5.10 -2.13 -0.57
C LEU A 13 -4.46 -1.82 0.79
N GLU A 14 -5.27 -1.79 1.86
CA GLU A 14 -4.78 -1.62 3.24
C GLU A 14 -3.81 -2.74 3.64
N PHE A 15 -4.15 -3.99 3.36
CA PHE A 15 -3.29 -5.14 3.63
C PHE A 15 -1.96 -5.06 2.86
N LYS A 16 -1.99 -4.68 1.58
CA LYS A 16 -0.78 -4.49 0.78
C LYS A 16 0.08 -3.33 1.29
N ALA A 17 -0.52 -2.25 1.77
CA ALA A 17 0.24 -1.15 2.37
C ALA A 17 1.06 -1.64 3.58
N LEU A 18 0.41 -2.38 4.49
CA LEU A 18 1.09 -2.97 5.66
C LEU A 18 2.18 -3.97 5.26
N TRP A 19 1.92 -4.77 4.22
CA TRP A 19 2.92 -5.70 3.69
C TRP A 19 4.15 -4.95 3.16
N TRP A 20 3.97 -3.80 2.49
CA TRP A 20 5.08 -2.96 2.05
C TRP A 20 5.80 -2.26 3.21
N ASP A 21 5.11 -1.87 4.28
CA ASP A 21 5.77 -1.32 5.47
C ASP A 21 6.73 -2.33 6.10
N ASP A 22 6.30 -3.59 6.21
CA ASP A 22 7.14 -4.68 6.74
C ASP A 22 8.40 -4.92 5.87
N LYS A 23 8.31 -4.63 4.56
CA LYS A 23 9.43 -4.74 3.62
C LYS A 23 10.45 -3.61 3.69
N GLN A 24 10.18 -2.55 4.46
CA GLN A 24 11.18 -1.50 4.71
C GLN A 24 12.32 -2.02 5.60
N ASP A 25 12.05 -2.99 6.48
CA ASP A 25 13.06 -3.63 7.32
C ASP A 25 13.86 -4.67 6.51
N VAL A 26 14.82 -4.17 5.71
CA VAL A 26 15.72 -5.02 4.91
C VAL A 26 16.73 -5.69 5.82
N ARG A 27 16.46 -6.97 6.14
CA ARG A 27 17.38 -7.84 6.88
C ARG A 27 18.32 -8.55 5.92
N GLY A 28 19.61 -8.21 5.97
CA GLY A 28 20.64 -8.85 5.15
C GLY A 28 21.97 -8.09 5.15
N ASP A 29 22.95 -8.61 4.41
CA ASP A 29 24.29 -8.05 4.25
C ASP A 29 24.42 -7.15 3.01
N GLU A 30 23.31 -6.61 2.51
CA GLU A 30 23.33 -5.70 1.36
C GLU A 30 24.09 -4.40 1.67
N ALA A 31 24.67 -3.81 0.62
CA ALA A 31 25.29 -2.49 0.69
C ALA A 31 24.29 -1.43 1.20
N ALA A 32 24.77 -0.46 1.97
CA ALA A 32 23.93 0.55 2.61
C ALA A 32 23.05 1.33 1.61
N GLU A 33 23.60 1.70 0.45
CA GLU A 33 22.87 2.38 -0.63
C GLU A 33 21.71 1.54 -1.17
N LEU A 34 21.91 0.23 -1.30
CA LEU A 34 20.87 -0.69 -1.75
C LEU A 34 19.76 -0.83 -0.70
N LYS A 35 20.12 -0.88 0.60
CA LYS A 35 19.14 -0.92 1.70
C LYS A 35 18.29 0.35 1.73
N GLU A 36 18.93 1.52 1.57
CA GLU A 36 18.22 2.80 1.48
C GLU A 36 17.25 2.80 0.29
N GLY A 37 17.70 2.39 -0.89
CA GLY A 37 16.86 2.31 -2.08
C GLY A 37 15.67 1.36 -1.93
N ILE A 38 15.87 0.18 -1.34
CA ILE A 38 14.79 -0.77 -1.06
C ILE A 38 13.79 -0.19 -0.05
N SER A 39 14.29 0.40 1.04
CA SER A 39 13.43 1.01 2.07
C SER A 39 12.60 2.17 1.50
N ALA A 40 13.23 3.05 0.70
CA ALA A 40 12.55 4.17 0.05
C ALA A 40 11.46 3.66 -0.91
N TYR A 41 11.79 2.69 -1.76
CA TYR A 41 10.83 2.09 -2.68
C TYR A 41 9.66 1.42 -1.96
N ALA A 42 9.93 0.64 -0.91
CA ALA A 42 8.89 0.00 -0.12
C ALA A 42 7.97 1.02 0.57
N SER A 43 8.53 2.10 1.11
CA SER A 43 7.76 3.23 1.66
C SER A 43 6.87 3.89 0.61
N ASP A 44 7.40 4.17 -0.58
CA ASP A 44 6.62 4.75 -1.68
C ASP A 44 5.48 3.85 -2.13
N GLN A 45 5.71 2.54 -2.20
CA GLN A 45 4.67 1.56 -2.51
C GLN A 45 3.58 1.52 -1.43
N ALA A 46 3.95 1.53 -0.15
CA ALA A 46 2.98 1.58 0.94
C ALA A 46 2.09 2.83 0.85
N ASN A 47 2.71 3.99 0.59
CA ASN A 47 2.01 5.26 0.41
C ASN A 47 1.08 5.25 -0.79
N LEU A 48 1.51 4.68 -1.92
CA LEU A 48 0.68 4.53 -3.12
C LEU A 48 -0.58 3.69 -2.85
N GLN A 49 -0.44 2.55 -2.16
CA GLN A 49 -1.59 1.70 -1.81
C GLN A 49 -2.59 2.45 -0.91
N ARG A 50 -2.11 3.23 0.06
CA ARG A 50 -2.96 4.07 0.93
C ARG A 50 -3.66 5.17 0.14
N ALA A 51 -2.95 5.83 -0.77
CA ALA A 51 -3.51 6.87 -1.63
C ALA A 51 -4.61 6.32 -2.54
N LEU A 52 -4.42 5.14 -3.13
CA LEU A 52 -5.45 4.45 -3.90
C LEU A 52 -6.68 4.10 -3.06
N ALA A 53 -6.48 3.59 -1.85
CA ALA A 53 -7.58 3.25 -0.94
C ALA A 53 -8.40 4.50 -0.59
N ALA A 54 -7.73 5.63 -0.29
CA ALA A 54 -8.38 6.91 -0.03
C ALA A 54 -9.16 7.41 -1.25
N ALA A 55 -8.54 7.40 -2.43
CA ALA A 55 -9.17 7.84 -3.68
C ALA A 55 -10.42 7.01 -4.01
N PHE A 56 -10.36 5.68 -3.88
CA PHE A 56 -11.52 4.81 -4.10
C PHE A 56 -12.61 5.02 -3.06
N LYS A 57 -12.24 5.22 -1.79
CA LYS A 57 -13.20 5.53 -0.73
C LYS A 57 -13.95 6.82 -1.02
N GLU A 58 -13.26 7.87 -1.47
CA GLU A 58 -13.93 9.12 -1.88
C GLU A 58 -14.79 8.93 -3.13
N LEU A 59 -14.27 8.24 -4.16
CA LEU A 59 -15.02 7.97 -5.38
C LEU A 59 -16.35 7.25 -5.11
N TRP A 60 -16.37 6.31 -4.18
CA TRP A 60 -17.57 5.50 -3.88
C TRP A 60 -18.50 6.12 -2.82
N LYS A 61 -18.12 7.24 -2.20
CA LYS A 61 -19.05 8.05 -1.40
C LYS A 61 -20.01 8.83 -2.30
N THR A 62 -19.56 9.21 -3.50
CA THR A 62 -20.42 9.83 -4.50
C THR A 62 -21.38 8.77 -5.03
N PRO A 63 -22.72 8.95 -4.89
CA PRO A 63 -23.67 8.02 -5.49
C PRO A 63 -23.47 8.02 -7.01
N LEU A 64 -23.33 6.83 -7.60
CA LEU A 64 -23.42 6.61 -9.04
C LEU A 64 -24.81 6.97 -9.56
#